data_AF-A0A8J4CM93-F1
#
_entry.id   AF-A0A8J4CM93-F1
#
_cell.length_a   1.000
_cell.length_b   1.000
_cell.length_c   1.000
_cell.angle_alpha   90.00
_cell.angle_beta   90.00
_cell.angle_gamma   90.00
#
_symmetry.space_group_name_H-M   'P 1'
#
loop_
_entity.id
_entity.type
_entity.pdbx_description
1 polymer ?
#
loop_
_entity_poly.entity_id
_entity_poly.type
_entity_poly.pdbx_seq_one_letter_code
_entity_poly.pdbx_strand_id
1 'polypeptide(L)'
;MRATNMQADTSDRNEHRSPMNQEDLGPSNGVKRLLCAEPLETSPARPLRKALSLGLFVSWHTMGSKSRHNCLNLKRVPGVDDLQGLARDLMTRAFPPDSMPPHLSSAASRNYYHFTPEQECLSLPSDVARTQLKLVVTFDGWEYVVYERKLLTEGPQPDETGDTPLLVTVVEFESTALVIGHLGIRVQLVSYPTVSIRKDFLDDIDFRLRADPENFQGILS
;
A
#
# COMPACT_ATOMS: atom_id res chain seq x y z
N MET A 1 19.75 3.85 26.91
CA MET A 1 18.53 4.40 27.54
C MET A 1 17.88 3.29 28.35
N ARG A 2 17.49 3.56 29.60
CA ARG A 2 16.75 2.62 30.46
C ARG A 2 15.25 2.88 30.28
N ALA A 3 14.47 1.82 30.08
CA ALA A 3 13.04 1.82 30.27
C ALA A 3 12.67 0.58 31.09
N THR A 4 11.91 0.80 32.16
CA THR A 4 11.44 -0.17 33.14
C THR A 4 10.14 -0.80 32.66
N ASN A 5 10.10 -2.13 32.59
CA ASN A 5 8.89 -2.92 32.31
C ASN A 5 8.05 -3.06 33.59
N MET A 6 6.74 -2.83 33.48
CA MET A 6 5.76 -3.38 34.43
C MET A 6 4.77 -4.25 33.65
N GLN A 7 4.82 -5.55 33.98
CA GLN A 7 3.84 -6.56 33.60
C GLN A 7 2.53 -6.35 34.34
N ALA A 8 1.42 -6.58 33.65
CA ALA A 8 0.15 -6.90 34.26
C ALA A 8 -0.29 -8.27 33.74
N ASP A 9 -0.21 -9.26 34.64
CA ASP A 9 -0.82 -10.57 34.53
C ASP A 9 -2.35 -10.42 34.52
N THR A 10 -3.01 -11.15 33.63
CA THR A 10 -4.31 -11.81 33.88
C THR A 10 -4.71 -12.56 32.62
N SER A 11 -4.91 -13.87 32.71
CA SER A 11 -6.24 -14.47 32.57
C SER A 11 -6.18 -15.99 32.43
N ASP A 12 -7.01 -16.63 33.25
CA ASP A 12 -7.43 -18.02 33.22
C ASP A 12 -7.99 -18.45 31.87
N ARG A 13 -7.70 -19.69 31.46
CA ARG A 13 -8.52 -20.43 30.48
C ARG A 13 -8.55 -21.93 30.75
N ASN A 14 -9.57 -22.31 31.51
CA ASN A 14 -10.58 -23.35 31.24
C ASN A 14 -10.20 -24.44 30.20
N GLU A 15 -9.87 -25.64 30.70
CA GLU A 15 -9.74 -26.85 29.89
C GLU A 15 -11.08 -27.61 29.82
N HIS A 16 -11.56 -27.88 28.60
CA HIS A 16 -12.63 -28.82 28.30
C HIS A 16 -12.03 -30.04 27.59
N ARG A 17 -12.24 -31.23 28.15
CA ARG A 17 -11.88 -32.53 27.53
C ARG A 17 -12.93 -33.55 27.96
N SER A 18 -13.71 -34.12 27.04
CA SER A 18 -13.55 -35.49 26.45
C SER A 18 -14.97 -36.00 26.06
N PRO A 19 -15.19 -37.21 25.48
CA PRO A 19 -14.55 -37.87 24.33
C PRO A 19 -15.58 -38.50 23.32
N MET A 20 -15.00 -39.15 22.28
CA MET A 20 -15.46 -40.17 21.29
C MET A 20 -16.82 -40.91 21.43
N ASN A 21 -17.40 -41.25 20.26
CA ASN A 21 -17.82 -42.58 19.76
C ASN A 21 -18.22 -42.43 18.26
N GLN A 22 -17.64 -43.12 17.24
CA GLN A 22 -17.87 -44.51 16.75
C GLN A 22 -19.35 -44.93 16.76
N GLU A 23 -20.01 -45.54 15.76
CA GLU A 23 -19.77 -46.15 14.44
C GLU A 23 -21.16 -46.20 13.76
N ASP A 24 -21.27 -46.23 12.42
CA ASP A 24 -22.15 -47.23 11.79
C ASP A 24 -21.90 -47.42 10.29
N LEU A 25 -21.97 -48.68 9.87
CA LEU A 25 -21.75 -49.22 8.53
C LEU A 25 -23.08 -49.43 7.82
N GLY A 26 -23.14 -49.16 6.52
CA GLY A 26 -24.22 -49.63 5.66
C GLY A 26 -23.83 -49.62 4.18
N PRO A 27 -23.84 -50.77 3.48
CA PRO A 27 -23.61 -50.81 2.04
C PRO A 27 -24.96 -50.67 1.31
N SER A 28 -25.10 -49.69 0.43
CA SER A 28 -26.27 -49.61 -0.45
C SER A 28 -25.83 -49.54 -1.92
N ASN A 29 -26.51 -50.37 -2.71
CA ASN A 29 -26.25 -50.69 -4.11
C ASN A 29 -26.26 -49.45 -5.01
N GLY A 30 -25.11 -49.15 -5.61
CA GLY A 30 -24.96 -48.10 -6.62
C GLY A 30 -25.57 -48.49 -7.97
N VAL A 31 -26.82 -48.07 -8.20
CA VAL A 31 -27.44 -48.01 -9.52
C VAL A 31 -26.67 -47.00 -10.38
N LYS A 32 -25.98 -47.47 -11.43
CA LYS A 32 -25.36 -46.61 -12.44
C LYS A 32 -26.45 -46.00 -13.34
N ARG A 33 -26.96 -44.82 -12.97
CA ARG A 33 -27.68 -43.94 -13.90
C ARG A 33 -26.70 -42.93 -14.49
N LEU A 34 -26.39 -43.08 -15.78
CA LEU A 34 -25.80 -42.02 -16.58
C LEU A 34 -26.78 -40.85 -16.60
N LEU A 35 -26.42 -39.75 -15.94
CA LEU A 35 -27.04 -38.46 -16.18
C LEU A 35 -26.27 -37.82 -17.33
N CYS A 36 -26.98 -37.60 -18.43
CA CYS A 36 -26.53 -36.78 -19.54
C CYS A 36 -26.14 -35.40 -18.99
N ALA A 37 -24.85 -35.06 -19.06
CA ALA A 37 -24.42 -33.70 -18.78
C ALA A 37 -24.97 -32.80 -19.90
N GLU A 38 -25.93 -31.96 -19.55
CA GLU A 38 -26.30 -30.85 -20.42
C GLU A 38 -25.04 -29.99 -20.66
N PRO A 39 -24.79 -29.53 -21.90
CA PRO A 39 -23.72 -28.59 -22.14
C PRO A 39 -24.08 -27.30 -21.40
N LEU A 40 -23.31 -26.99 -20.36
CA LEU A 40 -23.30 -25.67 -19.73
C LEU A 40 -23.01 -24.65 -20.83
N GLU A 41 -24.06 -23.96 -21.28
CA GLU A 41 -23.89 -22.76 -22.09
C GLU A 41 -22.97 -21.83 -21.31
N THR A 42 -21.82 -21.52 -21.90
CA THR A 42 -20.88 -20.55 -21.36
C THR A 42 -21.61 -19.22 -21.27
N SER A 43 -22.09 -18.91 -20.06
CA SER A 43 -22.56 -17.58 -19.68
C SER A 43 -21.56 -16.55 -20.25
N PRO A 44 -22.02 -15.50 -20.96
CA PRO A 44 -21.12 -14.52 -21.53
C PRO A 44 -20.28 -13.98 -20.38
N ALA A 45 -18.99 -14.34 -20.40
CA ALA A 45 -18.05 -14.01 -19.35
C ALA A 45 -18.17 -12.52 -19.09
N ARG A 46 -18.67 -12.13 -17.91
CA ARG A 46 -18.67 -10.73 -17.49
C ARG A 46 -17.24 -10.23 -17.74
N PRO A 47 -17.04 -9.13 -18.49
CA PRO A 47 -15.71 -8.62 -18.73
C PRO A 47 -15.02 -8.48 -17.37
N LEU A 48 -13.81 -9.04 -17.26
CA LEU A 48 -13.00 -8.97 -16.05
C LEU A 48 -12.98 -7.49 -15.63
N ARG A 49 -13.46 -7.21 -14.41
CA ARG A 49 -13.57 -5.84 -13.91
C ARG A 49 -12.21 -5.18 -14.08
N LYS A 50 -12.10 -4.14 -14.92
CA LYS A 50 -10.86 -3.38 -15.08
C LYS A 50 -10.41 -2.93 -13.70
N ALA A 51 -9.20 -3.31 -13.29
CA ALA A 51 -8.61 -2.86 -12.03
C ALA A 51 -8.35 -1.34 -12.10
N LEU A 52 -8.47 -0.65 -10.97
CA LEU A 52 -8.04 0.74 -10.86
C LEU A 52 -6.53 0.79 -11.03
N SER A 53 -6.05 1.75 -11.83
CA SER A 53 -4.64 2.12 -11.83
C SER A 53 -4.43 3.25 -10.82
N LEU A 54 -3.36 3.16 -10.04
CA LEU A 54 -3.04 4.10 -8.98
C LEU A 54 -1.72 4.81 -9.27
N GLY A 55 -1.68 6.10 -8.99
CA GLY A 55 -0.49 6.94 -9.09
C GLY A 55 -0.27 7.73 -7.81
N LEU A 56 0.99 7.93 -7.43
CA LEU A 56 1.41 8.90 -6.43
C LEU A 56 1.99 10.11 -7.16
N PHE A 57 1.25 11.21 -7.14
CA PHE A 57 1.73 12.47 -7.67
C PHE A 57 2.47 13.25 -6.57
N VAL A 58 3.73 13.55 -6.82
CA VAL A 58 4.64 14.22 -5.89
C VAL A 58 4.99 15.59 -6.43
N SER A 59 4.74 16.63 -5.63
CA SER A 59 5.12 18.01 -5.94
C SER A 59 6.08 18.55 -4.89
N TRP A 60 7.27 18.92 -5.33
CA TRP A 60 8.24 19.65 -4.52
C TRP A 60 8.19 21.12 -4.87
N HIS A 61 7.98 21.96 -3.87
CA HIS A 61 8.09 23.41 -3.98
C HIS A 61 9.43 23.82 -3.38
N THR A 62 10.26 24.49 -4.17
CA THR A 62 11.57 24.99 -3.74
C THR A 62 11.47 26.40 -3.17
N MET A 63 12.46 26.82 -2.40
CA MET A 63 12.55 28.19 -1.86
C MET A 63 12.56 29.27 -2.96
N GLY A 64 13.03 28.94 -4.16
CA GLY A 64 13.03 29.83 -5.33
C GLY A 64 11.70 29.88 -6.10
N SER A 65 10.59 29.47 -5.49
CA SER A 65 9.24 29.40 -6.09
C SER A 65 9.11 28.50 -7.33
N LYS A 66 10.13 27.68 -7.64
CA LYS A 66 10.03 26.64 -8.68
C LYS A 66 9.38 25.41 -8.09
N SER A 67 8.46 24.79 -8.82
CA SER A 67 7.92 23.48 -8.49
C SER A 67 8.43 22.41 -9.45
N ARG A 68 8.67 21.21 -8.92
CA ARG A 68 8.93 20.01 -9.71
C ARG A 68 7.87 18.97 -9.36
N HIS A 69 7.29 18.39 -10.40
CA HIS A 69 6.21 17.42 -10.29
C HIS A 69 6.64 16.09 -10.89
N ASN A 70 6.28 14.99 -10.25
CA ASN A 70 6.45 13.64 -10.78
C ASN A 70 5.18 12.83 -10.50
N CYS A 71 4.80 11.95 -11.42
CA CYS A 71 3.75 10.98 -11.21
C CYS A 71 4.38 9.58 -11.18
N LEU A 72 4.20 8.88 -10.08
CA LEU A 72 4.74 7.54 -9.87
C LEU A 72 3.61 6.52 -9.96
N ASN A 73 3.60 5.69 -10.99
CA ASN A 73 2.69 4.55 -11.06
C ASN A 73 2.96 3.60 -9.89
N LEU A 74 1.89 3.11 -9.29
CA LEU A 74 1.94 2.26 -8.11
C LEU A 74 1.61 0.81 -8.49
N LYS A 75 2.50 -0.12 -8.13
CA LYS A 75 2.24 -1.56 -8.21
C LYS A 75 1.88 -2.10 -6.82
N ARG A 76 0.85 -2.94 -6.75
CA ARG A 76 0.42 -3.55 -5.49
C ARG A 76 1.43 -4.59 -5.03
N VAL A 77 1.69 -4.62 -3.72
CA VAL A 77 2.48 -5.67 -3.05
C VAL A 77 1.65 -6.29 -1.92
N PRO A 78 1.75 -7.62 -1.67
CA PRO A 78 0.99 -8.26 -0.61
C PRO A 78 1.37 -7.74 0.78
N GLY A 79 2.65 -7.51 1.02
CA GLY A 79 3.19 -6.91 2.22
C GLY A 79 4.57 -6.28 2.00
N VAL A 80 5.12 -5.68 3.05
CA VAL A 80 6.45 -5.05 3.04
C VAL A 80 7.56 -6.10 2.84
N ASP A 81 7.35 -7.32 3.34
CA ASP A 81 8.30 -8.43 3.18
C ASP A 81 8.44 -8.90 1.72
N ASP A 82 7.43 -8.63 0.88
CA ASP A 82 7.40 -8.96 -0.54
C ASP A 82 8.03 -7.86 -1.43
N LEU A 83 8.51 -6.77 -0.84
CA LEU A 83 9.26 -5.77 -1.59
C LEU A 83 10.51 -6.38 -2.23
N GLN A 84 10.92 -5.81 -3.36
CA GLN A 84 12.09 -6.25 -4.12
C GLN A 84 12.98 -5.06 -4.44
N GLY A 85 14.22 -5.35 -4.84
CA GLY A 85 15.17 -4.33 -5.31
C GLY A 85 15.47 -3.27 -4.26
N LEU A 86 15.60 -2.03 -4.71
CA LEU A 86 16.00 -0.91 -3.87
C LEU A 86 14.99 -0.66 -2.74
N ALA A 87 13.69 -0.84 -3.00
CA ALA A 87 12.65 -0.58 -2.01
C ALA A 87 12.81 -1.45 -0.77
N ARG A 88 13.12 -2.75 -0.95
CA ARG A 88 13.38 -3.67 0.16
C ARG A 88 14.60 -3.26 0.97
N ASP A 89 15.70 -2.96 0.27
CA ASP A 89 16.96 -2.58 0.90
C ASP A 89 16.81 -1.30 1.75
N LEU A 90 16.07 -0.31 1.24
CA LEU A 90 15.77 0.92 1.96
C LEU A 90 14.89 0.64 3.19
N MET A 91 13.85 -0.18 3.05
CA MET A 91 12.96 -0.53 4.18
C MET A 91 13.69 -1.27 5.29
N THR A 92 14.53 -2.26 4.96
CA THR A 92 15.30 -3.02 5.96
C THR A 92 16.32 -2.14 6.69
N ARG A 93 16.89 -1.13 6.01
CA ARG A 93 17.81 -0.17 6.64
C ARG A 93 17.10 0.86 7.50
N ALA A 94 15.96 1.37 7.02
CA ALA A 94 15.18 2.39 7.72
C ALA A 94 14.48 1.81 8.97
N PHE A 95 14.01 0.57 8.89
CA PHE A 95 13.27 -0.09 9.95
C PHE A 95 13.84 -1.49 10.23
N PRO A 96 14.78 -1.60 11.17
CA PRO A 96 15.12 -2.86 11.82
C PRO A 96 13.88 -3.63 12.33
N PRO A 97 13.97 -4.96 12.55
CA PRO A 97 12.82 -5.82 12.86
C PRO A 97 11.90 -5.32 13.98
N ASP A 98 12.46 -4.68 15.01
CA ASP A 98 11.71 -4.21 16.19
C ASP A 98 11.26 -2.74 16.10
N SER A 99 11.54 -2.06 14.99
CA SER A 99 11.20 -0.65 14.79
C SER A 99 10.25 -0.43 13.61
N MET A 100 9.66 -1.50 13.07
CA MET A 100 8.71 -1.40 11.96
C MET A 100 7.44 -0.68 12.44
N PRO A 101 6.99 0.38 11.73
CA PRO A 101 5.74 1.07 12.05
C PRO A 101 4.55 0.10 12.09
N PRO A 102 3.59 0.29 13.00
CA PRO A 102 2.46 -0.63 13.16
C PRO A 102 1.71 -0.88 11.86
N HIS A 103 1.48 0.16 11.04
CA HIS A 103 0.77 0.08 9.77
C HIS A 103 1.47 -0.77 8.69
N LEU A 104 2.77 -1.02 8.85
CA LEU A 104 3.59 -1.85 7.95
C LEU A 104 3.74 -3.29 8.45
N SER A 105 3.33 -3.56 9.68
CA SER A 105 3.36 -4.91 10.24
C SER A 105 2.31 -5.81 9.59
N SER A 106 2.60 -7.12 9.54
CA SER A 106 1.67 -8.14 9.04
C SER A 106 0.27 -8.08 9.69
N ALA A 107 0.20 -7.68 10.96
CA ALA A 107 -1.06 -7.51 11.67
C ALA A 107 -1.91 -6.35 11.10
N ALA A 108 -1.27 -5.24 10.71
CA ALA A 108 -1.95 -4.08 10.15
C ALA A 108 -2.20 -4.15 8.64
N SER A 109 -1.52 -5.05 7.91
CA SER A 109 -1.85 -5.38 6.50
C SER A 109 -3.30 -5.83 6.30
N ARG A 110 -4.03 -6.11 7.39
CA ARG A 110 -5.49 -6.31 7.36
C ARG A 110 -6.26 -5.05 7.01
N ASN A 111 -5.81 -3.88 7.43
CA ASN A 111 -6.50 -2.60 7.25
C ASN A 111 -5.96 -1.76 6.11
N TYR A 112 -4.79 -2.12 5.57
CA TYR A 112 -4.13 -1.37 4.50
C TYR A 112 -3.87 -2.24 3.27
N TYR A 113 -3.96 -1.64 2.10
CA TYR A 113 -3.32 -2.12 0.88
C TYR A 113 -1.94 -1.48 0.77
N HIS A 114 -0.93 -2.27 0.41
CA HIS A 114 0.43 -1.78 0.22
C HIS A 114 0.76 -1.71 -1.26
N PHE A 115 1.44 -0.64 -1.63
CA PHE A 115 1.92 -0.39 -2.97
C PHE A 115 3.35 0.09 -2.91
N THR A 116 4.06 -0.09 -4.01
CA THR A 116 5.39 0.48 -4.23
C THR A 116 5.42 1.13 -5.61
N PRO A 117 6.09 2.27 -5.80
CA PRO A 117 6.30 2.85 -7.12
C PRO A 117 6.99 1.90 -8.09
N GLU A 118 6.63 1.97 -9.37
CA GLU A 118 7.38 1.29 -10.44
C GLU A 118 8.77 1.90 -10.63
N GLN A 119 8.88 3.23 -10.48
CA GLN A 119 10.15 3.95 -10.48
C GLN A 119 10.69 4.06 -9.05
N GLU A 120 11.82 3.40 -8.79
CA GLU A 120 12.32 3.19 -7.42
C GLU A 120 12.81 4.48 -6.71
N CYS A 121 13.36 5.45 -7.45
CA CYS A 121 13.80 6.72 -6.87
C CYS A 121 13.76 7.88 -7.86
N LEU A 122 13.80 9.09 -7.31
CA LEU A 122 13.81 10.35 -8.04
C LEU A 122 14.98 11.22 -7.55
N SER A 123 15.49 12.07 -8.45
CA SER A 123 16.39 13.16 -8.05
C SER A 123 15.60 14.18 -7.24
N LEU A 124 16.03 14.39 -6.00
CA LEU A 124 15.47 15.40 -5.12
C LEU A 124 16.02 16.77 -5.52
N PRO A 125 15.16 17.79 -5.75
CA PRO A 125 15.63 19.15 -5.95
C PRO A 125 16.41 19.66 -4.74
N SER A 126 17.39 20.51 -4.97
CA SER A 126 17.98 21.31 -3.88
C SER A 126 16.91 22.27 -3.32
N ASP A 127 16.98 22.53 -2.01
CA ASP A 127 16.18 23.56 -1.32
C ASP A 127 14.66 23.35 -1.36
N VAL A 128 14.19 22.10 -1.17
CA VAL A 128 12.76 21.81 -1.03
C VAL A 128 12.20 22.46 0.24
N ALA A 129 11.25 23.37 0.06
CA ALA A 129 10.52 24.03 1.13
C ALA A 129 9.28 23.25 1.55
N ARG A 130 8.59 22.62 0.59
CA ARG A 130 7.34 21.89 0.83
C ARG A 130 7.20 20.72 -0.12
N THR A 131 6.73 19.59 0.40
CA THR A 131 6.33 18.43 -0.40
C THR A 131 4.83 18.19 -0.29
N GLN A 132 4.17 18.03 -1.43
CA GLN A 132 2.75 17.70 -1.52
C GLN A 132 2.61 16.37 -2.24
N LEU A 133 1.86 15.46 -1.64
CA LEU A 133 1.53 14.15 -2.16
C LEU A 133 0.05 14.13 -2.54
N LYS A 134 -0.26 13.59 -3.71
CA LYS A 134 -1.63 13.37 -4.17
C LYS A 134 -1.77 11.92 -4.61
N LEU A 135 -2.79 11.24 -4.10
CA LEU A 135 -3.17 9.92 -4.61
C LEU A 135 -4.08 10.14 -5.81
N VAL A 136 -3.68 9.59 -6.95
CA VAL A 136 -4.39 9.66 -8.22
C VAL A 136 -4.93 8.28 -8.55
N VAL A 137 -6.19 8.22 -8.95
CA VAL A 137 -6.84 7.02 -9.49
C VAL A 137 -7.11 7.26 -10.96
N THR A 138 -6.69 6.33 -11.81
CA THR A 138 -7.03 6.33 -13.23
C THR A 138 -8.11 5.28 -13.50
N PHE A 139 -9.25 5.71 -14.04
CA PHE A 139 -10.37 4.85 -14.40
C PHE A 139 -10.93 5.26 -15.77
N ASP A 140 -11.01 4.29 -16.67
CA ASP A 140 -11.53 4.46 -18.04
C ASP A 140 -10.95 5.65 -18.84
N GLY A 141 -9.65 5.90 -18.65
CA GLY A 141 -8.91 6.96 -19.32
C GLY A 141 -8.95 8.32 -18.61
N TRP A 142 -9.71 8.45 -17.53
CA TRP A 142 -9.78 9.65 -16.70
C TRP A 142 -8.91 9.52 -15.45
N GLU A 143 -8.32 10.62 -15.01
CA GLU A 143 -7.52 10.70 -13.79
C GLU A 143 -8.23 11.56 -12.74
N TYR A 144 -8.31 11.04 -11.52
CA TYR A 144 -8.96 11.70 -10.39
C TYR A 144 -8.00 11.77 -9.21
N VAL A 145 -7.79 12.97 -8.67
CA VAL A 145 -7.13 13.12 -7.38
C VAL A 145 -8.15 12.73 -6.31
N VAL A 146 -7.87 11.70 -5.52
CA VAL A 146 -8.81 11.20 -4.49
C VAL A 146 -8.37 11.54 -3.07
N TYR A 147 -7.10 11.90 -2.90
CA TYR A 147 -6.57 12.34 -1.61
C TYR A 147 -5.36 13.26 -1.82
N GLU A 148 -5.23 14.26 -0.95
CA GLU A 148 -4.07 15.15 -0.91
C GLU A 148 -3.49 15.19 0.51
N ARG A 149 -2.17 15.07 0.61
CA ARG A 149 -1.42 15.19 1.86
C ARG A 149 -0.26 16.17 1.68
N LYS A 150 -0.17 17.14 2.57
CA LYS A 150 1.03 17.99 2.70
C LYS A 150 1.98 17.30 3.68
N LEU A 151 3.20 17.04 3.25
CA LEU A 151 4.26 16.61 4.17
C LEU A 151 4.85 17.87 4.81
N LEU A 152 4.78 17.94 6.12
CA LEU A 152 5.45 18.97 6.89
C LEU A 152 6.91 18.56 7.08
N THR A 153 7.83 19.45 6.70
CA THR A 153 9.27 19.26 6.85
C THR A 153 9.71 19.45 8.31
N GLU A 154 8.95 20.24 9.08
CA GLU A 154 9.20 20.54 10.49
C GLU A 154 7.89 20.51 11.28
N GLY A 155 7.91 19.87 12.45
CA GLY A 155 6.77 19.71 13.35
C GLY A 155 6.38 18.25 13.59
N PRO A 156 5.58 17.96 14.63
CA PRO A 156 5.04 16.62 14.81
C PRO A 156 4.25 16.26 13.55
N GLN A 157 4.54 15.10 12.94
CA GLN A 157 3.66 14.58 11.91
C GLN A 157 2.24 14.53 12.49
N PRO A 158 1.20 14.91 11.72
CA PRO A 158 -0.17 14.77 12.18
C PRO A 158 -0.31 13.34 12.68
N ASP A 159 -0.82 13.21 13.91
CA ASP A 159 -0.86 11.95 14.63
C ASP A 159 -1.17 10.81 13.66
N GLU A 160 -0.42 9.71 13.75
CA GLU A 160 -0.81 8.43 13.16
C GLU A 160 -2.08 7.87 13.87
N THR A 161 -2.96 8.74 14.36
CA THR A 161 -4.35 8.41 14.64
C THR A 161 -4.90 7.82 13.35
N GLY A 162 -5.51 6.64 13.46
CA GLY A 162 -5.86 5.76 12.35
C GLY A 162 -6.78 6.35 11.28
N ASP A 163 -7.06 7.64 11.30
CA ASP A 163 -7.92 8.38 10.39
C ASP A 163 -7.22 8.82 9.10
N THR A 164 -5.90 8.75 9.00
CA THR A 164 -5.18 9.13 7.77
C THR A 164 -5.32 8.05 6.68
N PRO A 165 -5.98 8.31 5.54
CA PRO A 165 -6.22 7.29 4.50
C PRO A 165 -4.96 6.88 3.72
N LEU A 166 -3.93 7.74 3.69
CA LEU A 166 -2.71 7.56 2.92
C LEU A 166 -1.47 7.75 3.81
N LEU A 167 -0.72 6.68 3.99
CA LEU A 167 0.57 6.65 4.68
C LEU A 167 1.66 6.36 3.66
N VAL A 168 2.70 7.20 3.62
CA VAL A 168 3.79 7.06 2.67
C VAL A 168 5.11 7.04 3.42
N THR A 169 5.88 5.98 3.25
CA THR A 169 7.26 5.94 3.70
C THR A 169 8.11 6.73 2.74
N VAL A 170 8.88 7.69 3.25
CA VAL A 170 9.81 8.51 2.48
C VAL A 170 11.22 8.24 2.96
N VAL A 171 12.14 7.93 2.05
CA VAL A 171 13.56 7.72 2.36
C VAL A 171 14.39 8.61 1.45
N GLU A 172 15.14 9.53 2.05
CA GLU A 172 16.09 10.41 1.38
C GLU A 172 17.51 9.88 1.59
N PHE A 173 18.30 9.86 0.52
CA PHE A 173 19.67 9.37 0.59
C PHE A 173 20.56 10.03 -0.47
N GLU A 174 21.85 10.11 -0.18
CA GLU A 174 22.85 10.61 -1.12
C GLU A 174 23.38 9.45 -1.96
N SER A 175 23.34 9.59 -3.28
CA SER A 175 24.03 8.70 -4.20
C SER A 175 25.27 9.37 -4.78
N THR A 176 26.40 8.67 -4.69
CA THR A 176 27.61 8.98 -5.45
C THR A 176 27.47 8.36 -6.82
N ALA A 177 26.63 8.98 -7.66
CA ALA A 177 26.08 8.31 -8.83
C ALA A 177 27.08 8.17 -9.98
N LEU A 178 28.10 9.01 -10.11
CA LEU A 178 29.10 8.84 -11.18
C LEU A 178 30.34 9.70 -10.91
N VAL A 179 31.52 9.13 -11.15
CA VAL A 179 32.76 9.91 -11.31
C VAL A 179 32.87 10.28 -12.79
N ILE A 180 32.53 11.52 -13.16
CA ILE A 180 32.86 12.02 -14.51
C ILE A 180 34.25 12.66 -14.40
N GLY A 181 35.30 11.94 -14.80
CA GLY A 181 36.70 12.38 -14.68
C GLY A 181 37.26 12.26 -13.25
N HIS A 182 37.52 13.38 -12.58
CA HIS A 182 37.92 13.45 -11.15
C HIS A 182 36.85 14.10 -10.26
N LEU A 183 35.72 14.53 -10.83
CA LEU A 183 34.65 15.21 -10.12
C LEU A 183 33.60 14.19 -9.72
N GLY A 184 33.57 13.86 -8.43
CA GLY A 184 32.48 13.06 -7.84
C GLY A 184 31.23 13.91 -7.76
N ILE A 185 30.22 13.61 -8.56
CA ILE A 185 28.91 14.27 -8.47
C ILE A 185 28.09 13.55 -7.41
N ARG A 186 27.73 14.28 -6.36
CA ARG A 186 26.82 13.84 -5.31
C ARG A 186 25.41 14.27 -5.69
N VAL A 187 24.50 13.31 -5.80
CA VAL A 187 23.10 13.57 -6.14
C VAL A 187 22.24 13.16 -4.96
N GLN A 188 21.39 14.06 -4.48
CA GLN A 188 20.37 13.73 -3.51
C GLN A 188 19.22 13.01 -4.22
N LEU A 189 18.87 11.85 -3.69
CA LEU A 189 17.78 11.02 -4.17
C LEU A 189 16.72 10.87 -3.09
N VAL A 190 15.49 10.66 -3.53
CA VAL A 190 14.35 10.33 -2.67
C VAL A 190 13.63 9.12 -3.24
N SER A 191 13.21 8.22 -2.35
CA SER A 191 12.40 7.05 -2.66
C SER A 191 11.15 7.01 -1.79
N TYR A 192 10.10 6.39 -2.34
CA TYR A 192 8.82 6.17 -1.67
C TYR A 192 8.56 4.66 -1.59
N PRO A 193 9.39 3.88 -0.87
CA PRO A 193 9.44 2.43 -0.99
C PRO A 193 8.10 1.75 -0.69
N THR A 194 7.30 2.34 0.21
CA THR A 194 5.97 1.85 0.55
C THR A 194 4.94 2.99 0.59
N VAL A 195 3.81 2.76 -0.07
CA VAL A 195 2.59 3.56 -0.03
C VAL A 195 1.48 2.67 0.53
N SER A 196 1.03 2.95 1.75
CA SER A 196 -0.04 2.22 2.41
C SER A 196 -1.34 3.02 2.34
N ILE A 197 -2.38 2.42 1.79
CA ILE A 197 -3.69 3.04 1.60
C ILE A 197 -4.71 2.25 2.42
N ARG A 198 -5.53 2.92 3.22
CA ARG A 198 -6.61 2.25 3.96
C ARG A 198 -7.56 1.53 3.00
N LYS A 199 -7.91 0.28 3.32
CA LYS A 199 -8.75 -0.55 2.45
C LYS A 199 -10.15 0.01 2.30
N ASP A 200 -10.79 0.38 3.41
CA ASP A 200 -12.14 0.93 3.39
C ASP A 200 -12.25 2.22 2.59
N PHE A 201 -11.25 3.10 2.69
CA PHE A 201 -11.15 4.28 1.83
C PHE A 201 -11.04 3.91 0.35
N LEU A 202 -10.09 3.04 -0.03
CA LEU A 202 -9.89 2.70 -1.44
C LEU A 202 -11.07 1.91 -2.03
N ASP A 203 -11.68 1.03 -1.24
CA ASP A 203 -12.84 0.24 -1.62
C ASP A 203 -14.08 1.14 -1.82
N ASP A 204 -14.27 2.18 -1.01
CA ASP A 204 -15.32 3.20 -1.23
C ASP A 204 -15.09 3.98 -2.54
N ILE A 205 -13.85 4.37 -2.82
CA ILE A 205 -13.49 5.05 -4.08
C ILE A 205 -13.75 4.14 -5.29
N ASP A 206 -13.33 2.87 -5.23
CA ASP A 206 -13.62 1.89 -6.29
C ASP A 206 -15.13 1.69 -6.48
N PHE A 207 -15.88 1.57 -5.39
CA PHE A 207 -17.32 1.43 -5.44
C PHE A 207 -17.99 2.65 -6.11
N ARG A 208 -17.66 3.87 -5.67
CA ARG A 208 -18.24 5.11 -6.19
C ARG A 208 -17.90 5.36 -7.65
N LEU A 209 -16.65 5.16 -8.06
CA LEU A 209 -16.21 5.29 -9.45
C LEU A 209 -16.95 4.34 -10.39
N ARG A 210 -17.23 3.12 -9.92
CA ARG A 210 -17.96 2.11 -10.72
C ARG A 210 -19.46 2.33 -10.72
N ALA A 211 -20.02 2.86 -9.63
CA ALA A 211 -21.45 3.10 -9.50
C ALA A 211 -21.88 4.31 -10.36
N ASP A 212 -21.08 5.37 -10.39
CA ASP A 212 -21.40 6.62 -11.08
C ASP A 212 -20.13 7.36 -11.56
N PRO A 213 -19.49 6.90 -12.65
CA PRO A 213 -18.24 7.49 -13.14
C PRO A 213 -18.42 8.92 -13.68
N GLU A 214 -19.58 9.25 -14.25
CA GLU A 214 -19.83 10.56 -14.86
C GLU A 214 -19.95 11.68 -13.82
N ASN A 215 -20.48 11.36 -12.62
CA ASN A 215 -20.62 12.33 -11.54
C ASN A 215 -19.52 12.22 -10.47
N PHE A 216 -18.58 11.28 -10.61
CA PHE A 216 -17.47 11.18 -9.67
C PHE A 216 -16.56 12.40 -9.76
N GLN A 217 -16.53 13.20 -8.69
CA GLN A 217 -15.64 14.35 -8.57
C GLN A 217 -14.49 14.02 -7.63
N GLY A 218 -13.27 14.07 -8.18
CA GLY A 218 -12.06 14.10 -7.37
C GLY A 218 -11.88 15.45 -6.67
N ILE A 219 -10.76 15.59 -5.96
CA ILE A 219 -10.32 16.86 -5.40
C ILE A 219 -9.82 17.75 -6.54
N LEU A 220 -10.51 18.87 -6.77
CA LEU A 220 -10.01 19.94 -7.63
C LEU A 220 -8.91 20.66 -6.85
N SER A 221 -7.66 20.56 -7.33
CA SER A 221 -6.48 21.07 -6.63
C SER A 221 -5.58 21.90 -7.54
#